data_AF-A0A815R8P0-F1
#
_entry.id   AF-A0A815R8P0-F1
#
_cell.length_a   1.000
_cell.length_b   1.000
_cell.length_c   1.000
_cell.angle_alpha   90.00
_cell.angle_beta   90.00
_cell.angle_gamma   90.00
#
_symmetry.space_group_name_H-M   'P 1'
#
loop_
_entity.id
_entity.type
_entity.pdbx_description
1 polymer ?
#
loop_
_entity_poly.entity_id
_entity_poly.type
_entity_poly.pdbx_seq_one_letter_code
_entity_poly.pdbx_strand_id
1 'polypeptide(L)'
;YVDDIFFTSNDSLESIDQMLDEANNFHPNIKLVQQIGRSVPFLDVLIQNSNGVLKTSVYHKEAAEPYVVPLGSDHPGHVFRNTVDTAITRAVRYSTTLSEFEEEIRQMKLMFLYNGYVPCVHSSFSLFL
;
A
#
# COMPACT_ATOMS: atom_id res chain seq x y z
N TYR A 1 0.30 -2.07 -23.02
CA TYR A 1 0.32 -1.02 -21.99
C TYR A 1 -0.81 -1.33 -21.03
N VAL A 2 -0.53 -1.40 -19.73
CA VAL A 2 -1.50 -1.76 -18.68
C VAL A 2 -1.48 -0.60 -17.71
N ASP A 3 -2.63 0.04 -17.53
CA ASP A 3 -2.81 1.17 -16.64
C ASP A 3 -3.90 0.86 -15.63
N ASP A 4 -3.66 1.27 -14.38
CA ASP A 4 -4.62 1.18 -13.30
C ASP A 4 -5.34 2.51 -13.15
N ILE A 5 -6.66 2.47 -13.03
CA ILE A 5 -7.51 3.65 -12.87
C ILE A 5 -8.26 3.53 -11.53
N PHE A 6 -8.26 4.62 -10.77
CA PHE A 6 -9.09 4.77 -9.57
C PHE A 6 -10.11 5.89 -9.80
N PHE A 7 -11.36 5.65 -9.43
CA PHE A 7 -12.40 6.67 -9.41
C PHE A 7 -13.43 6.39 -8.32
N THR A 8 -14.20 7.42 -7.99
CA THR A 8 -15.35 7.34 -7.08
C THR A 8 -16.60 7.80 -7.81
N SER A 9 -17.73 7.16 -7.58
CA SER A 9 -19.03 7.62 -8.07
C SER A 9 -20.09 7.60 -6.97
N ASN A 10 -21.10 8.46 -7.12
CA ASN A 10 -22.32 8.46 -6.32
C ASN A 10 -23.47 7.70 -7.01
N ASP A 11 -23.23 7.14 -8.20
CA ASP A 11 -24.21 6.37 -8.96
C ASP A 11 -24.52 5.02 -8.29
N SER A 12 -25.62 4.39 -8.70
CA SER A 12 -25.91 3.03 -8.28
C SER A 12 -24.88 2.04 -8.85
N LEU A 13 -24.66 0.93 -8.14
CA LEU A 13 -23.80 -0.15 -8.64
C LEU A 13 -24.23 -0.64 -10.02
N GLU A 14 -25.54 -0.75 -10.27
CA GLU A 14 -26.10 -1.15 -11.57
C GLU A 14 -25.67 -0.20 -12.70
N SER A 15 -25.69 1.12 -12.46
CA SER A 15 -25.26 2.10 -13.45
C SER A 15 -23.75 2.05 -13.70
N ILE A 16 -22.96 1.77 -12.64
CA ILE A 16 -21.50 1.61 -12.75
C ILE A 16 -21.18 0.35 -13.54
N ASP A 17 -21.84 -0.77 -13.24
CA ASP A 17 -21.64 -2.03 -13.94
C ASP A 17 -22.02 -1.91 -15.42
N GLN A 18 -23.12 -1.25 -15.75
CA GLN A 18 -23.49 -0.98 -17.15
C GLN A 18 -22.41 -0.17 -17.88
N MET A 19 -21.90 0.91 -17.27
CA MET A 19 -20.84 1.72 -17.85
C MET A 19 -19.56 0.89 -18.09
N LEU A 20 -19.19 0.03 -17.15
CA LEU A 20 -18.01 -0.81 -17.24
C LEU A 20 -18.17 -1.92 -18.29
N ASP A 21 -19.37 -2.47 -18.45
CA ASP A 21 -19.69 -3.42 -19.50
C ASP A 21 -19.62 -2.78 -20.89
N GLU A 22 -20.15 -1.56 -21.06
CA GLU A 22 -20.03 -0.80 -22.30
C GLU A 22 -18.56 -0.53 -22.64
N ALA A 23 -17.77 -0.09 -21.66
CA ALA A 23 -16.33 0.14 -21.83
C ALA A 23 -15.57 -1.15 -22.17
N ASN A 24 -15.92 -2.28 -21.55
CA ASN A 24 -15.34 -3.60 -21.83
C ASN A 24 -15.66 -4.13 -23.23
N ASN A 25 -16.74 -3.66 -23.86
CA ASN A 25 -17.14 -4.04 -25.20
C ASN A 25 -16.68 -3.05 -26.29
N PHE A 26 -16.14 -1.89 -25.90
CA PHE A 26 -15.71 -0.85 -26.83
C PHE A 26 -14.58 -1.30 -27.78
N HIS A 27 -13.59 -2.06 -27.28
CA HIS A 27 -12.48 -2.53 -28.09
C HIS A 27 -12.25 -4.04 -27.90
N PRO A 28 -12.13 -4.84 -28.98
CA PRO A 28 -12.09 -6.30 -28.89
C PRO A 28 -10.90 -6.84 -28.07
N ASN A 29 -9.78 -6.10 -28.06
CA ASN A 29 -8.53 -6.55 -27.42
C ASN A 29 -8.22 -5.83 -26.10
N ILE A 30 -9.08 -4.92 -25.62
CA ILE A 30 -8.87 -4.23 -24.34
C ILE A 30 -9.96 -4.69 -23.39
N LYS A 31 -9.57 -5.28 -22.26
CA LYS A 31 -10.47 -5.74 -21.21
C LYS A 31 -10.06 -5.12 -19.88
N LEU A 32 -11.04 -4.51 -19.24
CA LEU A 32 -10.96 -3.92 -17.91
C LEU A 32 -11.20 -5.02 -16.88
N VAL A 33 -10.31 -5.11 -15.91
CA VAL A 33 -10.51 -5.87 -14.68
C VAL A 33 -10.86 -4.85 -13.60
N GLN A 34 -12.01 -5.03 -12.95
CA GLN A 34 -12.51 -4.07 -11.97
C GLN A 34 -12.61 -4.68 -10.57
N GLN A 35 -12.38 -3.84 -9.57
CA GLN A 35 -12.70 -4.13 -8.18
C GLN A 35 -13.53 -2.97 -7.65
N ILE A 36 -14.77 -3.25 -7.25
CA ILE A 36 -15.73 -2.25 -6.76
C ILE A 36 -16.04 -2.55 -5.31
N GLY A 37 -15.99 -1.54 -4.47
CA GLY A 37 -16.33 -1.70 -3.07
C GLY A 37 -16.12 -0.44 -2.26
N ARG A 38 -16.52 -0.51 -0.99
CA ARG A 38 -16.24 0.55 -0.01
C ARG A 38 -14.78 0.55 0.44
N SER A 39 -14.05 -0.52 0.20
CA SER A 39 -12.62 -0.62 0.45
C SER A 39 -11.98 -1.35 -0.72
N VAL A 40 -11.01 -0.71 -1.37
CA VAL A 40 -10.34 -1.25 -2.56
C VAL A 40 -8.84 -0.95 -2.49
N PRO A 41 -7.97 -1.91 -2.83
CA PRO A 41 -6.56 -1.65 -3.03
C PRO A 41 -6.34 -0.91 -4.36
N PHE A 42 -5.45 0.07 -4.35
CA PHE A 42 -4.95 0.74 -5.54
C PHE A 42 -3.45 0.98 -5.37
N LEU A 43 -2.64 0.28 -6.17
CA LEU A 43 -1.18 0.23 -6.00
C LEU A 43 -0.81 -0.20 -4.56
N ASP A 44 -0.02 0.63 -3.88
CA ASP A 44 0.47 0.42 -2.52
C ASP A 44 -0.48 0.95 -1.43
N VAL A 45 -1.69 1.40 -1.79
CA VAL A 45 -2.63 2.09 -0.89
C VAL A 45 -3.95 1.34 -0.82
N LEU A 46 -4.45 1.11 0.40
CA LEU A 46 -5.80 0.65 0.64
C LEU A 46 -6.68 1.87 0.82
N ILE A 47 -7.67 2.06 -0.05
CA ILE A 47 -8.57 3.20 -0.01
C ILE A 47 -9.91 2.74 0.55
N GLN A 48 -10.39 3.39 1.61
CA GLN A 48 -11.67 3.09 2.25
C GLN A 48 -12.58 4.32 2.26
N ASN A 49 -13.81 4.15 1.75
CA ASN A 49 -14.87 5.15 1.81
C ASN A 49 -15.66 5.06 3.12
N SER A 50 -15.39 6.02 4.00
CA SER A 50 -16.09 6.25 5.25
C SER A 50 -17.17 7.33 5.07
N ASN A 51 -18.26 6.99 4.38
CA ASN A 51 -19.44 7.85 4.18
C ASN A 51 -19.12 9.18 3.48
N GLY A 52 -18.43 9.11 2.34
CA GLY A 52 -18.04 10.27 1.53
C GLY A 52 -16.65 10.82 1.88
N VAL A 53 -16.05 10.35 2.96
CA VAL A 53 -14.66 10.67 3.32
C VAL A 53 -13.77 9.48 3.00
N LEU A 54 -12.80 9.68 2.10
CA LEU A 54 -11.79 8.67 1.83
C LEU A 54 -10.75 8.65 2.94
N LYS A 55 -10.50 7.45 3.46
CA LYS A 55 -9.38 7.13 4.34
C LYS A 55 -8.44 6.21 3.58
N THR A 56 -7.17 6.29 3.90
CA THR A 56 -6.13 5.52 3.26
C THR A 56 -5.23 4.87 4.31
N SER A 57 -4.68 3.72 3.96
CA SER A 57 -3.62 3.04 4.69
C SER A 57 -2.69 2.31 3.72
N VAL A 58 -1.56 1.80 4.20
CA VAL A 58 -0.67 0.97 3.38
C VAL A 58 -1.38 -0.34 3.04
N TYR A 59 -1.40 -0.72 1.77
CA TYR A 59 -1.94 -2.01 1.34
C TYR A 59 -0.86 -3.10 1.39
N HIS A 60 -1.15 -4.17 2.12
CA HIS A 60 -0.34 -5.39 2.15
C HIS A 60 -1.08 -6.52 1.45
N LYS A 61 -0.51 -7.05 0.37
CA LYS A 61 -1.08 -8.19 -0.33
C LYS A 61 -0.92 -9.45 0.53
N GLU A 62 -2.00 -10.18 0.78
CA GLU A 62 -2.00 -11.34 1.69
C GLU A 62 -0.95 -12.42 1.34
N ALA A 63 -0.68 -12.59 0.04
CA ALA A 63 0.30 -13.57 -0.46
C ALA A 63 1.72 -12.99 -0.61
N ALA A 64 1.96 -11.72 -0.27
CA ALA A 64 3.30 -11.13 -0.33
C ALA A 64 4.11 -11.52 0.90
N GLU A 65 5.28 -12.11 0.68
CA GLU A 65 6.27 -12.23 1.74
C GLU A 65 6.73 -10.83 2.16
N PRO A 66 6.96 -10.59 3.46
CA PRO A 66 7.42 -9.30 3.96
C PRO A 66 8.92 -9.12 3.68
N TYR A 67 9.30 -9.17 2.40
CA TYR A 67 10.67 -9.11 1.95
C TYR A 67 11.11 -7.67 1.67
N VAL A 68 12.23 -7.29 2.25
CA VAL A 68 12.99 -6.09 1.87
C VAL A 68 14.45 -6.48 1.65
N VAL A 69 15.32 -5.54 1.29
CA VAL A 69 16.76 -5.83 1.14
C VAL A 69 17.30 -6.43 2.45
N PRO A 70 17.73 -7.70 2.49
CA PRO A 70 18.15 -8.32 3.75
C PRO A 70 19.45 -7.72 4.25
N LEU A 71 19.59 -7.49 5.56
CA LEU A 71 20.76 -6.79 6.12
C LEU A 71 22.10 -7.50 5.84
N GLY A 72 22.08 -8.83 5.67
CA GLY A 72 23.27 -9.63 5.33
C GLY A 72 23.65 -9.66 3.85
N SER A 73 22.96 -8.91 2.99
CA SER A 73 23.28 -8.84 1.57
C SER A 73 24.42 -7.86 1.27
N ASP A 74 25.09 -8.03 0.12
CA ASP A 74 26.22 -7.18 -0.31
C ASP A 74 25.74 -5.88 -0.97
N HIS A 75 25.02 -5.04 -0.21
CA HIS A 75 24.58 -3.72 -0.66
C HIS A 75 25.32 -2.61 0.10
N PRO A 76 25.55 -1.44 -0.53
CA PRO A 76 26.08 -0.28 0.16
C PRO A 76 25.18 0.17 1.32
N GLY A 77 25.78 0.73 2.37
CA GLY A 77 25.07 1.18 3.58
C GLY A 77 23.86 2.11 3.33
N HIS A 78 23.93 2.96 2.31
CA HIS A 78 22.84 3.87 1.96
C HIS A 78 21.58 3.14 1.45
N VAL A 79 21.72 1.95 0.86
CA VAL A 79 20.56 1.17 0.37
C VAL A 79 19.70 0.75 1.56
N PHE A 80 20.31 0.18 2.60
CA PHE A 80 19.59 -0.24 3.80
C PHE A 80 18.88 0.93 4.49
N ARG A 81 19.56 2.09 4.57
CA ARG A 81 18.97 3.31 5.12
C ARG A 81 17.79 3.78 4.28
N ASN A 82 17.94 3.82 2.96
CA ASN A 82 16.87 4.22 2.05
C ASN A 82 15.67 3.27 2.10
N THR A 83 15.89 1.97 2.31
CA THR A 83 14.80 1.00 2.54
C THR A 83 13.96 1.38 3.76
N VAL A 84 14.61 1.71 4.88
CA VAL A 84 13.94 2.16 6.11
C VAL A 84 13.23 3.50 5.89
N ASP A 85 13.94 4.50 5.36
CA ASP A 85 13.41 5.84 5.14
C ASP A 85 12.20 5.82 4.19
N THR A 86 12.22 4.97 3.16
CA THR A 86 11.12 4.79 2.22
C THR A 86 9.92 4.13 2.90
N ALA A 87 10.12 3.08 3.69
CA ALA A 87 9.03 2.41 4.42
C ALA A 87 8.34 3.37 5.39
N ILE A 88 9.11 4.14 6.18
CA ILE A 88 8.57 5.16 7.09
C ILE A 88 7.83 6.24 6.31
N THR A 89 8.42 6.75 5.22
CA THR A 89 7.79 7.77 4.38
C THR A 89 6.45 7.29 3.81
N ARG A 90 6.37 6.03 3.37
CA ARG A 90 5.12 5.41 2.90
C ARG A 90 4.10 5.31 4.02
N ALA A 91 4.48 4.82 5.20
CA ALA A 91 3.59 4.73 6.35
C ALA A 91 2.99 6.09 6.71
N VAL A 92 3.82 7.14 6.76
CA VAL A 92 3.35 8.51 7.07
C VAL A 92 2.44 9.07 5.99
N ARG A 93 2.76 8.85 4.70
CA ARG A 93 1.98 9.42 3.59
C ARG A 93 0.67 8.70 3.34
N TYR A 94 0.64 7.39 3.54
CA TYR A 94 -0.52 6.58 3.16
C TYR A 94 -1.52 6.43 4.29
N SER A 95 -1.12 6.53 5.56
CA SER A 95 -2.05 6.42 6.68
C SER A 95 -2.78 7.73 6.95
N THR A 96 -4.11 7.72 6.83
CA THR A 96 -4.95 8.89 7.13
C THR A 96 -5.10 9.11 8.63
N THR A 97 -5.17 8.03 9.41
CA THR A 97 -5.35 8.08 10.87
C THR A 97 -4.11 7.61 11.62
N LEU A 98 -3.98 8.08 12.86
CA LEU A 98 -2.89 7.64 13.75
C LEU A 98 -2.93 6.13 13.99
N SER A 99 -4.12 5.54 14.14
CA SER A 99 -4.25 4.10 14.35
C SER A 99 -3.77 3.28 13.15
N GLU A 100 -4.03 3.73 11.92
CA GLU A 100 -3.53 3.08 10.70
C GLU A 100 -2.00 3.22 10.59
N PHE A 101 -1.46 4.37 10.99
CA PHE A 101 -0.02 4.58 11.05
C PHE A 101 0.66 3.68 12.10
N GLU A 102 0.11 3.59 13.31
CA GLU A 102 0.65 2.74 14.38
C GLU A 102 0.64 1.25 14.00
N GLU A 103 -0.44 0.79 13.37
CA GLU A 103 -0.51 -0.58 12.86
C GLU A 103 0.53 -0.82 11.75
N GLU A 104 0.71 0.13 10.84
CA GLU A 104 1.75 0.03 9.82
C GLU A 104 3.16 -0.03 10.42
N ILE A 105 3.45 0.78 11.43
CA ILE A 105 4.73 0.73 12.14
C ILE A 105 4.95 -0.65 12.78
N ARG A 106 3.89 -1.30 13.29
CA ARG A 106 3.97 -2.65 13.84
C ARG A 106 4.31 -3.68 12.75
N GLN A 107 3.66 -3.61 11.59
CA GLN A 107 3.93 -4.49 10.45
C GLN A 107 5.36 -4.29 9.92
N MET A 108 5.75 -3.02 9.74
CA MET A 108 7.08 -2.63 9.30
C MET A 108 8.18 -3.15 10.24
N LYS A 109 7.98 -3.11 11.56
CA LYS A 109 8.90 -3.70 12.55
C LYS A 109 9.09 -5.20 12.35
N LEU A 110 8.00 -5.93 12.15
CA LEU A 110 8.05 -7.38 11.91
C LEU A 110 8.75 -7.69 10.59
N MET A 111 8.45 -6.94 9.54
CA MET A 111 9.11 -7.03 8.24
C MET A 111 10.63 -6.80 8.36
N PHE A 112 11.07 -5.73 9.02
CA PHE A 112 12.49 -5.46 9.20
C PHE A 112 13.20 -6.53 10.04
N LEU A 113 12.56 -6.99 11.12
CA LEU A 113 13.09 -8.08 11.94
C LEU A 113 13.26 -9.37 11.12
N TYR A 114 12.27 -9.72 10.28
CA TYR A 114 12.33 -10.87 9.39
C TYR A 114 13.53 -10.79 8.41
N ASN A 115 13.91 -9.59 7.98
CA ASN A 115 15.02 -9.34 7.07
C ASN A 115 16.37 -9.09 7.78
N GLY A 116 16.46 -9.38 9.08
CA GLY A 116 17.71 -9.33 9.85
C GLY A 116 18.08 -7.96 10.41
N TYR A 117 17.18 -6.97 10.33
CA TYR A 117 17.41 -5.67 10.96
C TYR A 117 17.12 -5.76 12.46
N VAL A 118 18.14 -5.53 13.28
CA VAL A 118 18.02 -5.57 14.74
C VAL A 118 17.76 -4.17 15.32
N PRO A 119 16.87 -4.02 16.31
CA PRO A 119 16.76 -2.78 17.07
C PRO A 119 18.10 -2.43 17.72
N CYS A 120 18.70 -1.29 17.33
CA CYS A 120 19.95 -0.87 17.96
C CYS A 120 19.67 -0.45 19.42
N VAL A 121 20.36 -1.06 20.38
CA VAL A 121 20.16 -0.81 21.82
C VAL A 121 20.97 0.42 22.30
N HIS A 122 21.89 0.95 21.49
CA HIS A 122 22.72 2.09 21.86
C HIS A 122 22.91 3.09 20.70
N SER A 123 22.68 4.38 21.04
CA SER A 123 23.00 5.63 20.31
C SER A 123 21.88 6.35 19.54
N SER A 124 21.27 7.28 20.27
CA SER A 124 20.86 8.66 19.95
C SER A 124 19.94 9.01 18.78
N PHE A 125 19.49 8.09 17.93
CA PHE A 125 18.24 8.30 17.20
C PHE A 125 17.50 6.97 17.10
N SER A 126 16.41 6.90 17.86
CA SER A 126 15.34 5.91 17.79
C SER A 126 15.13 5.41 16.37
N LEU A 127 15.52 4.16 16.08
CA LEU A 127 15.26 3.56 14.76
C LEU A 127 13.90 2.86 14.70
N PHE A 128 13.04 3.03 15.71
CA PHE A 128 11.77 2.29 15.82
C PHE A 128 10.63 3.06 16.51
N LEU A 129 10.78 4.36 16.76
CA LEU A 129 9.72 5.30 17.17
C LEU A 129 9.97 6.66 16.52
#